data_AF-Q73DK9-F1
#
_entry.id   AF-Q73DK9-F1
#
_cell.length_a   1.000
_cell.length_b   1.000
_cell.length_c   1.000
_cell.angle_alpha   90.00
_cell.angle_beta   90.00
_cell.angle_gamma   90.00
#
_symmetry.space_group_name_H-M   'P 1'
#
loop_
_entity.id
_entity.type
_entity.pdbx_description
1 polymer ?
#
loop_
_entity_poly.entity_id
_entity_poly.type
_entity_poly.pdbx_seq_one_letter_code
_entity_poly.pdbx_strand_id
1 'polypeptide(L)'
;MIRLVSFLIAFLLPAIYIATVAFHPDVLPLELVYTIKASLEKVPLPPIFEALLMELIFELLREAGIRLPSRVGQTIGIVGGLVIGDAIVKAGLVSYTMIIVVALTAISSFLVPSNDMSSAVRILRFPLMILAAIFGYLGISFGLIITFVHLCQLHSFHTPYLSPVAPMRIKDMKDSFVRLPIWSFWERPHDPKPKKMQRQHVTREDENGDKHAK
;
A
#
# COMPACT_ATOMS: atom_id res chain seq x y z
N MET A 1 -0.77 -11.40 6.06
CA MET A 1 -0.54 -10.34 7.06
C MET A 1 0.51 -9.33 6.60
N ILE A 2 1.74 -9.73 6.25
CA ILE A 2 2.77 -8.79 5.75
C ILE A 2 2.26 -7.91 4.60
N ARG A 3 1.63 -8.50 3.57
CA ARG A 3 1.05 -7.73 2.44
C ARG A 3 0.00 -6.68 2.87
N LEU A 4 -0.78 -6.95 3.92
CA LEU A 4 -1.78 -6.01 4.45
C LEU A 4 -1.09 -4.83 5.14
N VAL A 5 -0.08 -5.12 5.96
CA VAL A 5 0.72 -4.09 6.64
C VAL A 5 1.47 -3.23 5.63
N SER A 6 2.10 -3.84 4.63
CA SER A 6 2.77 -3.11 3.54
C SER A 6 1.80 -2.25 2.74
N PHE A 7 0.57 -2.72 2.49
CA PHE A 7 -0.45 -1.89 1.85
C PHE A 7 -0.75 -0.63 2.67
N LEU A 8 -0.94 -0.74 3.99
CA LEU A 8 -1.17 0.41 4.86
C LEU A 8 0.04 1.37 4.87
N ILE A 9 1.25 0.84 5.00
CA ILE A 9 2.48 1.65 4.98
C ILE A 9 2.62 2.40 3.65
N ALA A 10 2.28 1.76 2.53
CA ALA A 10 2.50 2.31 1.20
C ALA A 10 1.73 3.61 0.90
N PHE A 11 0.59 3.90 1.53
CA PHE A 11 -0.08 5.20 1.36
C PHE A 11 -0.09 6.07 2.61
N LEU A 12 0.01 5.47 3.81
CA LEU A 12 -0.17 6.18 5.06
C LEU A 12 1.14 6.79 5.60
N LEU A 13 2.29 6.13 5.36
CA LEU A 13 3.56 6.52 5.96
C LEU A 13 4.00 7.94 5.58
N PRO A 14 3.90 8.39 4.31
CA PRO A 14 4.28 9.77 3.93
C PRO A 14 3.38 10.82 4.59
N ALA A 15 2.08 10.54 4.67
CA ALA A 15 1.13 11.44 5.32
C ALA A 15 1.40 11.53 6.83
N ILE A 16 1.66 10.40 7.50
CA ILE A 16 2.04 10.37 8.92
C ILE A 16 3.32 11.16 9.15
N TYR A 17 4.33 11.01 8.29
CA TYR A 17 5.59 11.76 8.42
C TYR A 17 5.33 13.27 8.38
N ILE A 18 4.57 13.75 7.40
CA ILE A 18 4.23 15.16 7.25
C ILE A 18 3.49 15.66 8.50
N ALA A 19 2.47 14.93 8.97
CA ALA A 19 1.72 15.31 10.16
C ALA A 19 2.60 15.36 11.43
N THR A 20 3.51 14.39 11.57
CA THR A 20 4.40 14.30 12.74
C THR A 20 5.40 15.45 12.75
N VAL A 21 6.09 15.68 11.63
CA VAL A 21 7.14 16.71 11.57
C VAL A 21 6.56 18.13 11.58
N ALA A 22 5.44 18.35 10.90
CA ALA A 22 4.86 19.69 10.77
C ALA A 22 4.01 20.10 11.98
N PHE A 23 3.26 19.17 12.60
CA PHE A 23 2.32 19.52 13.66
C PHE A 23 2.72 18.97 15.03
N HIS A 24 3.26 17.75 15.12
CA HIS A 24 3.42 17.03 16.41
C HIS A 24 4.83 16.42 16.56
N PRO A 25 5.90 17.22 16.60
CA PRO A 25 7.26 16.70 16.71
C PRO A 25 7.52 15.97 18.03
N ASP A 26 6.76 16.30 19.08
CA ASP A 26 6.92 15.75 20.43
C ASP A 26 6.49 14.29 20.58
N VAL A 27 5.84 13.73 19.55
CA VAL A 27 5.48 12.30 19.50
C VAL A 27 6.72 11.41 19.36
N LEU A 28 7.83 11.97 18.87
CA LEU A 28 9.07 11.23 18.67
C LEU A 28 9.98 11.30 19.90
N PRO A 29 10.78 10.26 20.17
CA PRO A 29 11.82 10.32 21.20
C PRO A 29 12.74 11.52 20.98
N LEU A 30 13.14 12.20 22.06
CA LEU A 30 13.92 13.45 21.98
C LEU A 30 15.18 13.32 21.12
N GLU A 31 15.90 12.19 21.21
CA GLU A 31 17.09 11.90 20.39
C GLU A 31 16.79 11.95 18.87
N LEU A 32 15.61 11.45 18.48
CA LEU A 32 15.19 11.43 17.09
C LEU A 32 14.74 12.82 16.62
N VAL A 33 14.08 13.58 17.50
CA VAL A 33 13.67 14.97 17.23
C VAL A 33 14.88 15.85 16.94
N TYR A 34 15.95 15.75 17.73
CA TYR A 34 17.18 16.53 17.47
C TYR A 34 17.80 16.20 16.11
N THR A 35 17.85 14.91 15.77
CA THR A 35 18.39 14.46 14.47
C THR A 35 17.54 14.95 13.30
N ILE A 36 16.21 14.93 13.45
CA ILE A 36 15.26 15.41 12.45
C ILE A 36 15.35 16.93 12.30
N LYS A 37 15.34 17.68 13.40
CA LYS A 37 15.46 19.15 13.38
C LYS A 37 16.79 19.60 12.77
N ALA A 38 17.90 18.99 13.15
CA ALA A 38 19.22 19.27 12.55
C ALA A 38 19.28 18.95 11.05
N SER A 39 18.47 18.01 10.58
CA SER A 39 18.35 17.69 9.14
C SER A 39 17.43 18.67 8.42
N LEU A 40 16.35 19.13 9.05
CA LEU A 40 15.42 20.12 8.51
C LEU A 40 16.02 21.52 8.45
N GLU A 41 16.88 21.91 9.39
CA GLU A 41 17.59 23.20 9.35
C GLU A 41 18.45 23.36 8.09
N LYS A 42 18.90 22.24 7.50
CA LYS A 42 19.69 22.23 6.27
C LYS A 42 18.82 22.28 5.01
N VAL A 43 17.50 22.13 5.14
CA VAL A 43 16.55 22.01 4.03
C VAL A 43 15.57 23.18 4.08
N PRO A 44 15.55 24.08 3.07
CA PRO A 44 14.68 25.25 3.07
C PRO A 44 13.21 24.92 2.71
N LEU A 45 12.92 23.67 2.34
CA LEU A 45 11.60 23.23 1.89
C LEU A 45 10.72 22.77 3.06
N PRO A 46 9.44 23.17 3.09
CA PRO A 46 8.47 22.58 4.02
C PRO A 46 8.32 21.06 3.81
N PRO A 47 7.97 20.29 4.86
CA PRO A 47 7.88 18.82 4.78
C PRO A 47 6.96 18.29 3.68
N ILE A 48 5.90 19.03 3.33
CA ILE A 48 5.01 18.66 2.22
C ILE A 48 5.68 18.74 0.85
N PHE A 49 6.48 19.77 0.59
CA PHE A 49 7.18 19.94 -0.69
C PHE A 49 8.34 18.97 -0.81
N GLU A 50 9.03 18.72 0.29
CA GLU A 50 10.04 17.68 0.41
C GLU A 50 9.46 16.30 0.04
N ALA A 51 8.28 15.97 0.60
CA ALA A 51 7.61 14.71 0.36
C ALA A 51 7.13 14.61 -1.09
N LEU A 52 6.49 15.65 -1.62
CA LEU A 52 6.02 15.70 -3.00
C LEU A 52 7.15 15.51 -4.00
N LEU A 53 8.30 16.17 -3.79
CA LEU A 53 9.47 16.04 -4.64
C LEU A 53 9.98 14.59 -4.66
N MET A 54 10.18 13.99 -3.48
CA MET A 54 10.70 12.62 -3.40
C MET A 54 9.71 11.58 -3.91
N GLU A 55 8.42 11.75 -3.61
CA GLU A 55 7.36 10.89 -4.14
C GLU A 55 7.31 10.95 -5.66
N LEU A 56 7.40 12.14 -6.25
CA LEU A 56 7.46 12.32 -7.71
C LEU A 56 8.72 11.69 -8.33
N ILE A 57 9.88 11.84 -7.70
CA ILE A 57 11.12 11.24 -8.20
C ILE A 57 11.01 9.72 -8.17
N PHE A 58 10.54 9.16 -7.05
CA PHE A 58 10.37 7.72 -6.92
C PHE A 58 9.35 7.18 -7.92
N GLU A 59 8.31 7.96 -8.18
CA GLU A 59 7.29 7.68 -9.18
C GLU A 59 7.86 7.54 -10.58
N LEU A 60 8.65 8.54 -11.00
CA LEU A 60 9.32 8.57 -12.30
C LEU A 60 10.30 7.40 -12.46
N LEU A 61 11.09 7.11 -11.42
CA LEU A 61 12.03 5.99 -11.41
C LEU A 61 11.30 4.66 -11.58
N ARG A 62 10.19 4.47 -10.88
CA ARG A 62 9.41 3.24 -10.96
C ARG A 62 8.73 3.08 -12.32
N GLU A 63 8.15 4.14 -12.87
CA GLU A 63 7.49 4.11 -14.17
C GLU A 63 8.48 3.83 -15.31
N ALA A 64 9.66 4.44 -15.24
CA ALA A 64 10.76 4.15 -16.15
C ALA A 64 11.24 2.69 -16.01
N GLY A 65 11.39 2.20 -14.79
CA GLY A 65 11.84 0.84 -14.50
C GLY A 65 10.91 -0.25 -15.02
N ILE A 66 9.58 -0.04 -14.98
CA ILE A 66 8.58 -1.00 -15.48
C ILE A 66 8.51 -1.00 -17.02
N ARG A 67 8.79 0.14 -17.67
CA ARG A 67 8.69 0.29 -19.13
C ARG A 67 9.93 -0.18 -19.89
N LEU A 68 11.08 -0.23 -19.22
CA LEU A 68 12.36 -0.56 -19.86
C LEU A 68 12.70 -2.05 -19.73
N PRO A 69 13.55 -2.59 -20.64
CA PRO A 69 14.04 -3.96 -20.53
C PRO A 69 14.76 -4.17 -19.19
N SER A 70 14.67 -5.40 -18.64
CA SER A 70 15.13 -5.73 -17.28
C SER A 70 16.55 -5.26 -16.95
N ARG A 71 17.50 -5.37 -17.89
CA ARG A 71 18.89 -4.90 -17.70
C ARG A 71 18.99 -3.38 -17.54
N VAL A 72 18.18 -2.62 -18.28
CA VAL A 72 18.16 -1.15 -18.22
C VAL A 72 17.39 -0.68 -16.99
N GLY A 73 16.28 -1.35 -16.67
CA GLY A 73 15.48 -1.06 -15.46
C GLY A 73 16.29 -1.23 -14.17
N GLN A 74 17.14 -2.27 -14.08
CA GLN A 74 18.05 -2.46 -12.95
C GLN A 74 19.04 -1.30 -12.79
N THR A 75 19.65 -0.85 -13.89
CA THR A 75 20.59 0.29 -13.86
C THR A 75 19.90 1.57 -13.40
N ILE A 76 18.69 1.86 -13.88
CA ILE A 76 17.91 3.02 -13.44
C ILE A 76 17.53 2.91 -11.96
N GLY A 77 17.25 1.70 -11.47
CA GLY A 77 17.03 1.48 -10.03
C GLY A 77 18.26 1.83 -9.20
N ILE A 78 19.46 1.43 -9.63
CA ILE A 78 20.72 1.73 -8.92
C ILE A 78 21.03 3.22 -8.99
N VAL A 79 20.99 3.82 -10.19
CA VAL A 79 21.27 5.25 -10.39
C VAL A 79 20.23 6.10 -9.66
N GLY A 80 18.96 5.76 -9.78
CA GLY A 80 17.87 6.47 -9.11
C GLY A 80 17.89 6.36 -7.59
N GLY A 81 18.15 5.17 -7.05
CA GLY A 81 18.18 4.96 -5.61
C GLY A 81 19.41 5.58 -4.94
N LEU A 82 20.60 5.33 -5.50
CA LEU A 82 21.86 5.75 -4.88
C LEU A 82 22.27 7.16 -5.31
N VAL A 83 22.35 7.41 -6.63
CA VAL A 83 22.93 8.66 -7.15
C VAL A 83 21.99 9.84 -6.95
N ILE A 84 20.71 9.68 -7.29
CA ILE A 84 19.72 10.75 -7.07
C ILE A 84 19.49 10.95 -5.57
N GLY A 85 19.38 9.86 -4.79
CA GLY A 85 19.25 9.93 -3.34
C GLY A 85 20.38 10.72 -2.68
N ASP A 86 21.64 10.39 -2.99
CA ASP A 86 22.81 11.10 -2.44
C ASP A 86 22.91 12.56 -2.92
N ALA A 87 22.64 12.81 -4.21
CA ALA A 87 22.70 14.16 -4.78
C ALA A 87 21.69 15.11 -4.14
N ILE A 88 20.46 14.66 -3.89
CA ILE A 88 19.39 15.49 -3.33
C ILE A 88 19.66 15.88 -1.87
N VAL A 89 20.20 14.94 -1.08
CA VAL A 89 20.63 15.24 0.29
C VAL A 89 21.76 16.26 0.29
N LYS A 90 22.78 16.06 -0.55
CA LYS A 90 23.92 16.98 -0.64
C LYS A 90 23.53 18.36 -1.14
N ALA A 91 22.53 18.43 -2.02
CA ALA A 91 21.93 19.68 -2.48
C ALA A 91 21.07 20.36 -1.39
N GLY A 92 20.84 19.72 -0.25
CA GLY A 92 20.00 20.25 0.83
C GLY A 92 18.53 20.38 0.45
N LEU A 93 18.06 19.61 -0.55
CA LEU A 93 16.66 19.66 -0.98
C LEU A 93 15.76 18.75 -0.13
N VAL A 94 16.32 17.69 0.44
CA VAL A 94 15.56 16.67 1.19
C VAL A 94 16.39 16.19 2.38
N SER A 95 15.71 15.95 3.49
CA SER A 95 16.26 15.41 4.72
C SER A 95 16.52 13.91 4.61
N TYR A 96 17.51 13.42 5.38
CA TYR A 96 17.77 11.99 5.51
C TYR A 96 16.53 11.19 5.94
N THR A 97 15.71 11.78 6.82
CA THR A 97 14.52 11.10 7.33
C THR A 97 13.43 10.89 6.29
N MET A 98 13.25 11.84 5.38
CA MET A 98 12.31 11.67 4.26
C MET A 98 12.76 10.56 3.32
N ILE A 99 14.07 10.44 3.05
CA ILE A 99 14.57 9.36 2.17
C ILE A 99 14.26 8.00 2.76
N ILE A 100 14.43 7.83 4.07
CA ILE A 100 14.06 6.58 4.75
C ILE A 100 12.55 6.31 4.61
N VAL A 101 11.71 7.32 4.83
CA VAL A 101 10.25 7.20 4.67
C VAL A 101 9.87 6.78 3.26
N VAL A 102 10.43 7.42 2.24
CA VAL A 102 10.12 7.13 0.84
C VAL A 102 10.66 5.76 0.43
N ALA A 103 11.84 5.36 0.88
CA ALA A 103 12.38 4.02 0.64
C ALA A 103 11.50 2.92 1.25
N LEU A 104 11.00 3.10 2.48
CA LEU A 104 10.07 2.16 3.11
C LEU A 104 8.71 2.11 2.39
N THR A 105 8.20 3.27 1.99
CA THR A 105 6.95 3.41 1.24
C THR A 105 7.05 2.71 -0.12
N ALA A 106 8.18 2.90 -0.80
CA ALA A 106 8.50 2.27 -2.06
C ALA A 106 8.57 0.74 -1.98
N ILE A 107 9.35 0.20 -1.04
CA ILE A 107 9.46 -1.24 -0.81
C ILE A 107 8.09 -1.82 -0.49
N SER A 108 7.32 -1.13 0.34
CA SER A 108 5.95 -1.53 0.69
C SER A 108 5.02 -1.54 -0.52
N SER A 109 5.18 -0.59 -1.44
CA SER A 109 4.40 -0.50 -2.68
C SER A 109 4.64 -1.65 -3.65
N PHE A 110 5.82 -2.29 -3.62
CA PHE A 110 6.14 -3.49 -4.42
C PHE A 110 5.57 -4.79 -3.82
N LEU A 111 5.20 -4.80 -2.54
CA LEU A 111 4.55 -5.94 -1.90
C LEU A 111 3.05 -6.00 -2.20
N VAL A 112 2.49 -4.96 -2.82
CA VAL A 112 1.11 -4.91 -3.31
C VAL A 112 0.97 -5.89 -4.49
N PRO A 113 0.04 -6.86 -4.42
CA PRO A 113 0.03 -8.03 -5.32
C PRO A 113 -0.37 -7.73 -6.77
N SER A 114 -1.05 -6.61 -7.04
CA SER A 114 -1.43 -6.21 -8.40
C SER A 114 -0.94 -4.80 -8.70
N ASN A 115 -0.49 -4.59 -9.95
CA ASN A 115 0.01 -3.30 -10.40
C ASN A 115 -1.08 -2.23 -10.38
N ASP A 116 -2.31 -2.57 -10.80
CA ASP A 116 -3.44 -1.63 -10.77
C ASP A 116 -3.77 -1.16 -9.35
N MET A 117 -3.73 -2.06 -8.37
CA MET A 117 -3.91 -1.71 -6.96
C MET A 117 -2.76 -0.84 -6.44
N SER A 118 -1.53 -1.12 -6.87
CA SER A 118 -0.37 -0.30 -6.52
C SER A 118 -0.49 1.12 -7.10
N SER A 119 -1.01 1.26 -8.32
CA SER A 119 -1.31 2.55 -8.95
C SER A 119 -2.44 3.30 -8.22
N ALA A 120 -3.48 2.61 -7.77
CA ALA A 120 -4.55 3.22 -7.00
C ALA A 120 -4.07 3.76 -5.64
N VAL A 121 -3.25 2.98 -4.90
CA VAL A 121 -2.64 3.37 -3.62
C VAL A 121 -1.80 4.63 -3.74
N ARG A 122 -1.07 4.73 -4.84
CA ARG A 122 -0.20 5.85 -5.21
C ARG A 122 -0.98 7.12 -5.52
N ILE A 123 -2.08 7.03 -6.26
CA ILE A 123 -2.99 8.16 -6.46
C ILE A 123 -3.62 8.59 -5.13
N LEU A 124 -4.02 7.63 -4.29
CA LEU A 124 -4.61 7.87 -2.98
C LEU A 124 -3.65 8.56 -1.99
N ARG A 125 -2.35 8.33 -2.13
CA ARG A 125 -1.31 8.92 -1.29
C ARG A 125 -1.30 10.46 -1.35
N PHE A 126 -1.44 11.05 -2.53
CA PHE A 126 -1.35 12.50 -2.70
C PHE A 126 -2.45 13.29 -1.95
N PRO A 127 -3.75 12.95 -2.07
CA PRO A 127 -4.80 13.58 -1.27
C PRO A 127 -4.56 13.46 0.24
N LEU A 128 -4.08 12.30 0.71
CA LEU A 128 -3.78 12.09 2.13
C LEU A 128 -2.63 12.94 2.63
N MET A 129 -1.58 13.12 1.82
CA MET A 129 -0.47 14.03 2.12
C MET A 129 -0.94 15.48 2.21
N ILE A 130 -1.81 15.91 1.29
CA ILE A 130 -2.37 17.28 1.29
C ILE A 130 -3.22 17.49 2.55
N LEU A 131 -4.10 16.55 2.90
CA LEU A 131 -4.90 16.62 4.12
C LEU A 131 -4.02 16.63 5.38
N ALA A 132 -2.95 15.83 5.40
CA ALA A 132 -1.98 15.81 6.50
C ALA A 132 -1.21 17.14 6.63
N ALA A 133 -0.89 17.79 5.51
CA ALA A 133 -0.21 19.08 5.52
C ALA A 133 -1.09 20.23 6.04
N ILE A 134 -2.41 20.15 5.85
CA ILE A 134 -3.35 21.19 6.29
C ILE A 134 -3.82 20.96 7.73
N PHE A 135 -4.15 19.71 8.09
CA PHE A 135 -4.83 19.39 9.36
C PHE A 135 -4.07 18.39 10.24
N GLY A 136 -2.85 17.97 9.88
CA GLY A 136 -2.08 16.97 10.62
C GLY A 136 -2.78 15.61 10.71
N TYR A 137 -2.73 14.96 11.88
CA TYR A 137 -3.37 13.65 12.10
C TYR A 137 -4.89 13.68 11.94
N LEU A 138 -5.54 14.82 12.18
CA LEU A 138 -6.98 14.98 11.94
C LEU A 138 -7.30 14.87 10.46
N GLY A 139 -6.49 15.48 9.59
CA GLY A 139 -6.63 15.39 8.14
C GLY A 139 -6.49 13.95 7.63
N ILE A 140 -5.50 13.22 8.15
CA ILE A 140 -5.32 11.80 7.85
C ILE A 140 -6.56 11.00 8.26
N SER A 141 -7.10 11.25 9.44
CA SER A 141 -8.30 10.57 9.95
C SER A 141 -9.51 10.82 9.03
N PHE A 142 -9.75 12.06 8.61
CA PHE A 142 -10.82 12.38 7.67
C PHE A 142 -10.60 11.72 6.30
N GLY A 143 -9.38 11.77 5.78
CA GLY A 143 -9.04 11.12 4.51
C GLY A 143 -9.24 9.60 4.55
N LEU A 144 -8.89 8.96 5.66
CA LEU A 144 -9.15 7.54 5.88
C LEU A 144 -10.64 7.22 5.92
N ILE A 145 -11.45 8.03 6.61
CA ILE A 145 -12.91 7.86 6.66
C ILE A 145 -13.52 7.98 5.25
N ILE A 146 -13.15 9.02 4.49
CA ILE A 146 -13.63 9.23 3.12
C ILE A 146 -13.27 8.04 2.23
N THR A 147 -12.02 7.57 2.32
CA THR A 147 -11.53 6.40 1.59
C THR A 147 -12.33 5.15 1.95
N PHE A 148 -12.59 4.94 3.23
CA PHE A 148 -13.34 3.78 3.73
C PHE A 148 -14.79 3.79 3.26
N VAL A 149 -15.46 4.94 3.34
CA VAL A 149 -16.83 5.11 2.80
C VAL A 149 -16.88 4.83 1.31
N HIS A 150 -15.90 5.31 0.55
CA HIS A 150 -15.80 5.03 -0.88
C HIS A 150 -15.66 3.53 -1.15
N LEU A 151 -14.76 2.84 -0.44
CA LEU A 151 -14.58 1.39 -0.56
C LEU A 151 -15.86 0.59 -0.25
N CYS A 152 -16.66 1.03 0.73
CA CYS A 152 -17.94 0.41 1.06
C CYS A 152 -18.98 0.53 -0.06
N GLN A 153 -18.92 1.58 -0.86
CA GLN A 153 -19.84 1.81 -1.98
C GLN A 153 -19.45 1.07 -3.26
N LEU A 154 -18.20 0.57 -3.35
CA LEU A 154 -17.75 -0.17 -4.51
C LEU A 154 -18.33 -1.59 -4.54
N HIS A 155 -18.86 -1.97 -5.70
CA HIS A 155 -19.31 -3.33 -6.01
C HIS A 155 -18.47 -3.93 -7.14
N SER A 156 -18.01 -5.16 -6.96
CA SER A 156 -17.35 -5.97 -8.00
C SER A 156 -18.24 -7.15 -8.35
N PHE A 157 -18.67 -7.26 -9.60
CA PHE A 157 -19.53 -8.36 -10.08
C PHE A 157 -20.71 -8.66 -9.14
N HIS A 158 -21.42 -7.62 -8.72
CA HIS A 158 -22.59 -7.72 -7.82
C HIS A 158 -22.29 -8.22 -6.39
N THR A 159 -21.01 -8.21 -6.00
CA THR A 159 -20.53 -8.47 -4.64
C THR A 159 -19.85 -7.22 -4.08
N PRO A 160 -20.06 -6.86 -2.81
CA PRO A 160 -19.38 -5.72 -2.19
C PRO A 160 -17.86 -5.90 -2.21
N TYR A 161 -17.10 -4.84 -2.56
CA TYR A 161 -15.63 -4.90 -2.66
C TYR A 161 -14.95 -5.29 -1.35
N LEU A 162 -15.56 -4.89 -0.22
CA LEU A 162 -15.10 -5.21 1.12
C LEU A 162 -15.67 -6.53 1.68
N SER A 163 -16.31 -7.37 0.86
CA SER A 163 -16.73 -8.70 1.33
C SER A 163 -15.50 -9.53 1.73
N PRO A 164 -15.47 -10.19 2.90
CA PRO A 164 -16.54 -10.43 3.88
C PRO A 164 -16.53 -9.51 5.12
N VAL A 165 -15.78 -8.41 5.08
CA VAL A 165 -15.70 -7.41 6.16
C VAL A 165 -16.96 -6.52 6.17
N ALA A 166 -17.40 -6.10 4.99
CA ALA A 166 -18.66 -5.39 4.77
C ALA A 166 -19.33 -5.97 3.53
N PRO A 167 -20.36 -6.83 3.66
CA PRO A 167 -21.17 -7.15 4.84
C PRO A 167 -20.46 -8.10 5.80
N MET A 168 -20.61 -7.87 7.11
CA MET A 168 -19.93 -8.65 8.15
C MET A 168 -20.38 -10.12 8.11
N ARG A 169 -19.52 -11.01 7.58
CA ARG A 169 -19.75 -12.45 7.49
C ARG A 169 -18.67 -13.22 8.24
N ILE A 170 -18.91 -13.47 9.52
CA ILE A 170 -17.95 -14.09 10.45
C ILE A 170 -17.48 -15.48 9.97
N LYS A 171 -18.34 -16.21 9.23
CA LYS A 171 -18.03 -17.55 8.67
C LYS A 171 -16.96 -17.49 7.56
N ASP A 172 -16.97 -16.43 6.74
CA ASP A 172 -16.06 -16.23 5.62
C ASP A 172 -14.79 -15.45 6.02
N MET A 173 -14.83 -14.67 7.12
CA MET A 173 -13.68 -13.90 7.64
C MET A 173 -12.47 -14.78 8.03
N LYS A 174 -12.71 -16.05 8.39
CA LYS A 174 -11.65 -16.98 8.78
C LYS A 174 -10.64 -17.19 7.66
N ASP A 175 -11.08 -17.20 6.40
CA ASP A 175 -10.21 -17.35 5.22
C ASP A 175 -9.55 -16.01 4.80
N SER A 176 -10.18 -14.87 5.10
CA SER A 176 -9.66 -13.55 4.73
C SER A 176 -8.46 -13.09 5.57
N PHE A 177 -8.47 -13.35 6.88
CA PHE A 177 -7.36 -12.93 7.76
C PHE A 177 -6.27 -14.00 7.89
N VAL A 178 -6.65 -15.28 7.93
CA VAL A 178 -5.69 -16.40 8.05
C VAL A 178 -6.06 -17.45 7.03
N ARG A 179 -5.29 -17.54 5.94
CA ARG A 179 -5.55 -18.52 4.88
C ARG A 179 -5.42 -19.94 5.43
N LEU A 180 -6.55 -20.57 5.74
CA LEU A 180 -6.60 -21.97 6.17
C LEU A 180 -6.38 -22.88 4.96
N PRO A 181 -5.94 -24.12 5.18
CA PRO A 181 -5.71 -25.04 4.08
C PRO A 181 -7.02 -25.44 3.37
N ILE A 182 -6.94 -25.56 2.04
CA ILE A 182 -8.09 -25.74 1.13
C ILE A 182 -8.93 -26.98 1.48
N TRP A 183 -8.30 -28.03 2.03
CA TRP A 183 -8.95 -29.28 2.43
C TRP A 183 -9.84 -29.16 3.68
N SER A 184 -9.70 -28.09 4.47
CA SER A 184 -10.52 -27.88 5.67
C SER A 184 -11.89 -27.25 5.36
N PHE A 185 -12.13 -26.83 4.11
CA PHE A 185 -13.34 -26.12 3.72
C PHE A 185 -14.33 -27.06 3.04
N TRP A 186 -15.43 -27.37 3.72
CA TRP A 186 -16.53 -28.18 3.18
C TRP A 186 -17.55 -27.35 2.38
N GLU A 187 -17.63 -26.04 2.64
CA GLU A 187 -18.56 -25.11 2.00
C GLU A 187 -17.85 -24.21 0.98
N ARG A 188 -18.59 -23.83 -0.07
CA ARG A 188 -18.16 -22.82 -1.04
C ARG A 188 -18.35 -21.42 -0.45
N PRO A 189 -17.52 -20.43 -0.84
CA PRO A 189 -17.73 -19.04 -0.46
C PRO A 189 -19.13 -18.57 -0.87
N HIS A 190 -19.78 -17.77 -0.02
CA HIS A 190 -21.15 -17.30 -0.24
C HIS A 190 -21.26 -16.19 -1.31
N ASP A 191 -20.17 -15.47 -1.57
CA ASP A 191 -20.12 -14.31 -2.48
C ASP A 191 -20.49 -14.61 -3.94
N PRO A 192 -19.97 -15.67 -4.60
CA PRO A 192 -20.37 -16.01 -5.97
C PRO A 192 -21.81 -16.56 -6.10
N LYS A 193 -22.61 -16.55 -5.02
CA LYS A 193 -23.98 -17.12 -4.97
C LYS A 193 -24.06 -18.52 -5.62
N PRO A 194 -23.28 -19.51 -5.14
CA PRO A 194 -23.18 -20.81 -5.81
C PRO A 194 -24.51 -21.58 -5.72
N LYS A 195 -24.94 -22.21 -6.83
CA LYS A 195 -26.14 -23.07 -6.88
C LYS A 195 -26.06 -24.28 -5.94
N LYS A 196 -24.86 -24.75 -5.62
CA LYS A 196 -24.59 -25.82 -4.63
C LYS A 196 -23.65 -25.27 -3.57
N MET A 197 -24.07 -25.28 -2.31
CA MET A 197 -23.25 -24.73 -1.20
C MET A 197 -22.11 -25.67 -0.80
N GLN A 198 -22.31 -26.98 -0.96
CA GLN A 198 -21.27 -27.96 -0.67
C GLN A 198 -20.23 -28.00 -1.79
N ARG A 199 -18.95 -28.05 -1.40
CA ARG A 199 -17.87 -28.35 -2.35
C ARG A 199 -18.05 -29.77 -2.86
N GLN A 200 -17.81 -29.97 -4.15
CA GLN A 200 -17.86 -31.32 -4.71
C GLN A 200 -16.59 -32.02 -4.25
N HIS A 201 -16.76 -33.07 -3.46
CA HIS A 201 -15.67 -33.95 -3.09
C HIS A 201 -15.33 -34.78 -4.32
N VAL A 202 -14.17 -34.56 -4.92
CA VAL A 202 -13.72 -35.39 -6.04
C VAL A 202 -13.55 -36.80 -5.49
N THR A 203 -14.52 -37.65 -5.77
CA THR A 203 -14.49 -39.06 -5.37
C THR A 203 -13.93 -39.82 -6.56
N ARG A 204 -13.05 -40.81 -6.32
CA ARG A 204 -12.34 -41.55 -7.39
C ARG A 204 -13.26 -42.21 -8.43
N GLU A 205 -14.56 -42.33 -8.17
CA GLU A 205 -15.56 -42.81 -9.13
C GLU A 205 -15.86 -41.79 -10.25
N ASP A 206 -15.76 -40.48 -9.98
CA ASP A 206 -16.01 -39.42 -10.95
C ASP A 206 -14.95 -39.38 -12.07
N GLU A 207 -13.70 -39.81 -11.80
CA GLU A 207 -12.62 -39.88 -12.79
C GLU A 207 -12.79 -41.03 -13.82
N ASN A 208 -13.55 -42.08 -13.48
CA ASN A 208 -13.77 -43.22 -14.37
C ASN A 208 -15.02 -43.05 -15.25
N GLY A 209 -16.04 -42.32 -14.80
CA GLY A 209 -17.23 -42.02 -15.61
C GLY A 209 -16.95 -41.16 -16.84
N ASP A 210 -16.00 -40.22 -16.74
CA ASP A 210 -15.62 -39.31 -17.85
C ASP A 210 -14.77 -39.99 -18.93
N LYS A 211 -14.15 -41.14 -18.62
CA LYS A 211 -13.37 -41.93 -19.60
C LYS A 211 -14.24 -42.79 -20.52
N HIS A 212 -15.49 -43.05 -20.15
CA HIS A 212 -16.44 -43.86 -20.93
C HIS A 212 -17.42 -43.03 -21.77
N ALA A 213 -17.37 -41.70 -21.67
CA ALA A 213 -18.24 -40.77 -22.41
C ALA A 213 -17.55 -40.09 -23.62
N LYS A 214 -16.38 -40.59 -24.05
CA LYS A 214 -15.70 -40.18 -25.29
C LYS A 214 -15.80 -41.24 -26.37
#